data_AF-A0A6P1YHA3-F1
#
_entry.id   AF-A0A6P1YHA3-F1
#
_cell.length_a   1.000
_cell.length_b   1.000
_cell.length_c   1.000
_cell.angle_alpha   90.00
_cell.angle_beta   90.00
_cell.angle_gamma   90.00
#
_symmetry.space_group_name_H-M   'P 1'
#
loop_
_entity.id
_entity.type
_entity.pdbx_description
1 polymer ?
#
loop_
_entity_poly.entity_id
_entity_poly.type
_entity_poly.pdbx_seq_one_letter_code
_entity_poly.pdbx_strand_id
1 'polypeptide(L)' 'MTLAIELGWWIAPAAITAISYVVAFWSIPEPQPSSFLPDLGPAITGFINLSVATIISLVAWLVWSLLS' A
#
# COMPACT_ATOMS: atom_id res chain seq x y z
N MET A 1 -32.47 -0.09 -8.71
CA MET A 1 -31.95 -0.33 -7.35
C MET A 1 -30.63 -1.11 -7.33
N THR A 2 -30.11 -1.57 -8.49
CA THR A 2 -28.79 -2.21 -8.65
C THR A 2 -27.62 -1.22 -8.73
N LEU A 3 -27.85 -0.01 -9.24
CA LEU A 3 -26.84 1.05 -9.37
C LEU A 3 -26.16 1.47 -8.05
N ALA A 4 -26.85 1.37 -6.91
CA ALA A 4 -26.28 1.72 -5.60
C ALA A 4 -25.34 0.63 -5.04
N ILE A 5 -25.49 -0.62 -5.49
CA ILE A 5 -24.63 -1.75 -5.08
C ILE A 5 -23.37 -1.77 -5.96
N GLU A 6 -23.51 -1.45 -7.26
CA GLU A 6 -22.37 -1.32 -8.19
C GLU A 6 -21.48 -0.11 -7.88
N LEU A 7 -22.07 1.04 -7.49
CA LEU A 7 -21.31 2.16 -6.93
C LEU A 7 -20.88 1.97 -5.47
N GLY A 8 -21.25 0.87 -4.80
CA GLY A 8 -21.07 0.72 -3.35
C GLY A 8 -19.80 -0.01 -2.93
N TRP A 9 -19.25 -0.87 -3.78
CA TRP A 9 -18.15 -1.77 -3.39
C TRP A 9 -16.74 -1.22 -3.71
N TRP A 10 -16.59 0.03 -4.19
CA TRP A 10 -15.26 0.66 -4.31
C TRP A 10 -14.53 0.80 -2.97
N ILE A 11 -15.27 0.69 -1.85
CA ILE A 11 -14.70 0.65 -0.50
C ILE A 11 -13.72 -0.52 -0.34
N ALA A 12 -13.92 -1.64 -1.05
CA ALA A 12 -13.00 -2.78 -0.94
C ALA A 12 -11.58 -2.47 -1.47
N PRO A 13 -11.36 -2.02 -2.72
CA PRO A 13 -10.02 -1.64 -3.17
C PRO A 13 -9.45 -0.44 -2.40
N ALA A 14 -10.31 0.49 -1.94
CA ALA A 14 -9.88 1.60 -1.08
C ALA A 14 -9.37 1.10 0.28
N ALA A 15 -10.08 0.18 0.94
CA ALA A 15 -9.67 -0.42 2.21
C ALA A 15 -8.38 -1.24 2.04
N ILE A 16 -8.25 -2.02 0.97
CA ILE A 16 -7.03 -2.76 0.66
C ILE A 16 -5.85 -1.79 0.51
N THR A 17 -6.06 -0.68 -0.18
CA THR A 17 -5.04 0.38 -0.34
C THR A 17 -4.66 0.97 1.02
N ALA A 18 -5.62 1.36 1.84
CA ALA A 18 -5.33 1.94 3.15
C ALA A 18 -4.53 0.96 4.03
N ILE A 19 -4.96 -0.30 4.09
CA ILE A 19 -4.30 -1.34 4.90
C ILE A 19 -2.90 -1.63 4.37
N SER A 20 -2.71 -1.76 3.04
CA SER A 20 -1.41 -2.09 2.46
C SER A 20 -0.36 -1.01 2.77
N TYR A 21 -0.74 0.27 2.68
CA TYR A 21 0.17 1.37 3.01
C TYR A 21 0.44 1.48 4.52
N VAL A 22 -0.57 1.29 5.38
CA VAL A 22 -0.36 1.27 6.84
C VAL A 22 0.63 0.18 7.23
N VAL A 23 0.45 -1.04 6.70
CA VAL A 23 1.37 -2.16 6.96
C VAL A 23 2.77 -1.87 6.40
N ALA A 24 2.86 -1.28 5.21
CA ALA A 24 4.15 -0.92 4.61
C ALA A 24 4.92 0.10 5.47
N PHE A 25 4.25 1.14 5.98
CA PHE A 25 4.87 2.13 6.85
C PHE A 25 5.28 1.56 8.21
N TRP A 26 4.45 0.71 8.81
CA TRP A 26 4.81 0.04 10.07
C TRP A 26 5.97 -0.94 9.93
N SER A 27 6.23 -1.43 8.72
CA SER A 27 7.32 -2.38 8.45
C SER A 27 8.65 -1.70 8.10
N ILE A 28 8.72 -0.36 8.11
CA ILE A 28 9.99 0.36 7.85
C ILE A 28 10.79 0.40 9.15
N PRO A 29 12.02 -0.18 9.19
CA PRO A 29 12.87 -0.12 10.36
C PRO A 29 13.23 1.32 10.73
N GLU A 30 13.39 1.59 12.02
CA GLU A 30 13.84 2.90 12.48
C GLU A 30 15.32 3.12 12.09
N PRO A 31 15.68 4.28 11.50
CA PRO A 31 17.05 4.55 11.12
C PRO A 31 17.99 4.55 12.31
N GLN A 32 19.14 3.90 12.20
CA GLN A 32 20.13 3.91 13.26
C GLN A 32 21.07 5.12 13.09
N PRO A 33 21.06 6.10 14.00
CA PRO A 33 21.87 7.32 13.88
C PRO A 33 23.34 7.10 14.28
N SER A 34 23.79 5.86 14.48
CA SER A 34 25.10 5.53 15.08
C SER A 34 26.29 5.63 14.12
N SER A 35 26.05 5.92 12.83
CA SER A 35 27.09 6.00 11.80
C SER A 35 27.22 7.40 11.21
N PHE A 36 28.45 7.80 10.90
CA PHE A 36 28.77 9.01 10.14
C PHE A 36 28.25 8.95 8.68
N LEU A 37 27.79 7.79 8.24
CA LEU A 37 27.23 7.54 6.90
C LEU A 37 25.70 7.45 6.94
N PRO A 38 25.00 7.86 5.86
CA PRO A 38 23.55 7.68 5.75
C PRO A 38 23.16 6.21 5.87
N ASP A 39 22.19 5.92 6.73
CA ASP A 39 21.63 4.58 6.84
C ASP A 39 20.69 4.30 5.66
N LEU A 40 21.22 3.63 4.64
CA LEU A 40 20.47 3.28 3.43
C LEU A 40 19.56 2.07 3.64
N GLY A 41 19.75 1.29 4.73
CA GLY A 41 18.94 0.09 4.99
C GLY A 41 17.45 0.40 5.09
N PRO A 42 17.02 1.26 6.04
CA PRO A 42 15.63 1.71 6.18
C PRO A 42 15.06 2.32 4.90
N ALA A 43 15.87 3.07 4.15
CA ALA A 43 15.44 3.70 2.90
C ALA A 43 15.14 2.66 1.81
N ILE A 44 16.02 1.66 1.64
CA ILE A 44 15.82 0.56 0.69
C ILE A 44 14.62 -0.30 1.11
N THR A 45 14.53 -0.65 2.39
CA THR A 45 13.39 -1.42 2.92
C THR A 45 12.07 -0.65 2.76
N GLY A 46 12.08 0.65 3.04
CA GLY A 46 10.92 1.52 2.82
C GLY A 46 10.49 1.58 1.36
N PHE A 47 11.44 1.73 0.44
CA PHE A 47 11.17 1.72 -1.00
C PHE A 47 10.54 0.39 -1.45
N ILE A 48 11.08 -0.74 -1.00
CA ILE A 48 10.54 -2.07 -1.33
C ILE A 48 9.13 -2.23 -0.77
N ASN A 49 8.92 -1.92 0.51
CA ASN A 49 7.62 -2.08 1.17
C ASN A 49 6.52 -1.22 0.51
N LEU A 50 6.83 0.04 0.20
CA LEU A 50 5.91 0.95 -0.48
C LEU A 50 5.64 0.52 -1.93
N SER A 51 6.65 0.00 -2.62
CA SER A 51 6.47 -0.55 -3.97
C SER A 51 5.52 -1.76 -3.96
N VAL A 52 5.68 -2.67 -2.99
CA VAL A 52 4.77 -3.81 -2.81
C VAL A 52 3.35 -3.34 -2.47
N ALA A 53 3.18 -2.39 -1.56
CA ALA A 53 1.87 -1.82 -1.24
C ALA A 53 1.19 -1.15 -2.44
N THR A 54 1.97 -0.49 -3.29
CA THR A 54 1.52 0.11 -4.55
C THR A 54 1.02 -0.96 -5.50
N ILE A 55 1.77 -2.04 -5.71
CA ILE A 55 1.37 -3.15 -6.58
C ILE A 55 0.07 -3.79 -6.07
N ILE A 56 -0.04 -4.03 -4.76
CA ILE A 56 -1.26 -4.59 -4.16
C ILE A 56 -2.46 -3.66 -4.39
N SER A 57 -2.28 -2.36 -4.18
CA SER A 57 -3.32 -1.35 -4.44
C SER A 57 -3.75 -1.37 -5.91
N LEU A 58 -2.81 -1.32 -6.84
CA LEU A 58 -3.10 -1.35 -8.28
C LEU A 58 -3.84 -2.63 -8.68
N VAL A 59 -3.44 -3.78 -8.16
CA VAL A 59 -4.14 -5.06 -8.43
C VAL A 59 -5.56 -5.03 -7.87
N ALA A 60 -5.77 -4.50 -6.66
CA ALA A 60 -7.10 -4.39 -6.07
C ALA A 60 -8.02 -3.50 -6.92
N TRP A 61 -7.52 -2.34 -7.36
CA TRP A 61 -8.25 -1.44 -8.25
C TRP A 61 -8.50 -2.04 -9.63
N LEU A 62 -7.54 -2.75 -10.19
CA LEU A 62 -7.70 -3.46 -11.46
C LEU A 62 -8.80 -4.52 -11.35
N VAL A 63 -8.75 -5.38 -10.34
CA VAL A 63 -9.77 -6.42 -10.12
C VAL A 63 -11.15 -5.80 -9.94
N TRP A 64 -11.26 -4.74 -9.12
CA TRP A 64 -12.53 -4.04 -8.95
C TRP A 64 -13.05 -3.48 -10.28
N SER A 65 -12.19 -2.79 -11.06
CA SER A 65 -12.58 -2.21 -12.35
C SER A 65 -13.00 -3.23 -13.41
N LEU A 66 -12.52 -4.48 -13.30
CA LEU A 66 -12.90 -5.57 -14.20
C LEU A 66 -14.22 -6.24 -13.79
N LEU A 67 -14.65 -6.06 -12.55
CA LEU A 67 -15.85 -6.68 -11.98
C LEU A 67 -17.03 -5.69 -11.81
N SER A 68 -16.75 -4.38 -11.86
CA SER A 68 -17.73 -3.28 -11.87
C SER A 68 -18.17 -2.94 -13.28
#